data_AF-A0A348ZYU9-F1
#
_entry.id   AF-A0A348ZYU9-F1
#
_cell.length_a   1.000
_cell.length_b   1.000
_cell.length_c   1.000
_cell.angle_alpha   90.00
_cell.angle_beta   90.00
_cell.angle_gamma   90.00
#
_symmetry.space_group_name_H-M   'P 1'
#
loop_
_entity.id
_entity.type
_entity.pdbx_description
1 polymer ?
#
loop_
_entity_poly.entity_id
_entity_poly.type
_entity_poly.pdbx_seq_one_letter_code
_entity_poly.pdbx_strand_id
1 'polypeptide(L)'
;MHEGIERTCGYPNLQTSGGGTGPGIPPCRVLALEGSFVRAAREIQSIIQQDPGDRGLARWAIGEQLLPAATSLSAAGHCLICTGFFIPTAGVIETDGPPGTIVLAQALLASNQPVTILTDRHAEEIIQAGLDIVDCSAELLAFSEGDRIDYADVVTLHTTHFVAVERPGPAADGFHYNFKGEIITEYLAPLDRLFAASVSGASVTIGIGDGGNELGMGNVAPTVDSLHSPGPPYACVVPSDFCICAGVSNWGAYGLAALLSVVCHRNLLLSPDSLSRILSEIVRAGAVDGITARQEVTVDNLPPWWEDHVYRALYRTVEKYCS
;
A
#
# COMPACT_ATOMS: atom_id res chain seq x y z
N MET A 1 -45.33 2.55 -28.17
CA MET A 1 -44.98 1.75 -26.98
C MET A 1 -43.59 2.17 -26.54
N HIS A 2 -43.55 3.22 -25.72
CA HIS A 2 -42.34 3.74 -25.09
C HIS A 2 -42.73 4.00 -23.64
N GLU A 3 -42.20 3.20 -22.72
CA GLU A 3 -42.25 3.50 -21.29
C GLU A 3 -40.85 3.93 -20.87
N GLY A 4 -40.71 5.24 -20.66
CA GLY A 4 -39.62 5.81 -19.88
C GLY A 4 -40.10 5.94 -18.44
N ILE A 5 -39.38 5.33 -17.50
CA ILE A 5 -39.59 5.53 -16.06
C ILE A 5 -38.38 6.29 -15.53
N GLU A 6 -38.57 7.59 -15.31
CA GLU A 6 -37.73 8.39 -14.44
C GLU A 6 -37.84 7.86 -13.01
N ARG A 7 -36.72 7.48 -12.39
CA ARG A 7 -36.65 7.23 -10.95
C ARG A 7 -36.05 8.45 -10.25
N THR A 8 -36.89 9.18 -9.54
CA THR A 8 -36.50 10.16 -8.54
C THR A 8 -36.08 9.44 -7.26
N CYS A 9 -34.81 9.54 -6.89
CA CYS A 9 -34.33 9.10 -5.57
C CYS A 9 -34.66 10.17 -4.53
N GLY A 10 -35.72 9.94 -3.76
CA GLY A 10 -35.98 10.65 -2.50
C GLY A 10 -35.18 10.02 -1.37
N TYR A 11 -34.37 10.82 -0.67
CA TYR A 11 -33.72 10.42 0.58
C TYR A 11 -34.77 10.26 1.70
N PRO A 12 -34.82 9.14 2.43
CA PRO A 12 -35.63 9.06 3.63
C PRO A 12 -34.95 9.82 4.79
N ASN A 13 -35.71 10.74 5.39
CA ASN A 13 -35.37 11.44 6.63
C ASN A 13 -35.11 10.44 7.77
N LEU A 14 -33.86 10.34 8.21
CA LEU A 14 -33.49 9.70 9.47
C LEU A 14 -33.87 10.64 10.62
N GLN A 15 -35.02 10.37 11.24
CA GLN A 15 -35.34 10.88 12.57
C GLN A 15 -34.43 10.20 13.60
N THR A 16 -33.49 10.95 14.15
CA THR A 16 -32.70 10.55 15.32
C THR A 16 -33.57 10.65 16.57
N SER A 17 -33.96 9.50 17.13
CA SER A 17 -34.41 9.40 18.53
C SER A 17 -33.19 9.14 19.41
N GLY A 18 -33.07 9.91 20.50
CA GLY A 18 -31.83 10.12 21.21
C GLY A 18 -31.45 9.09 22.28
N GLY A 19 -30.21 9.22 22.77
CA GLY A 19 -29.74 8.61 24.00
C GLY A 19 -28.21 8.53 24.08
N GLY A 20 -27.55 9.50 24.72
CA GLY A 20 -26.12 9.42 25.08
C GLY A 20 -25.33 10.70 24.79
N THR A 21 -25.40 11.68 25.69
CA THR A 21 -24.68 12.95 25.59
C THR A 21 -23.22 12.81 26.05
N GLY A 22 -22.32 12.49 25.12
CA GLY A 22 -20.96 13.05 25.16
C GLY A 22 -20.97 14.44 24.52
N PRO A 23 -20.04 15.37 24.85
CA PRO A 23 -20.00 16.66 24.20
C PRO A 23 -19.61 16.45 22.73
N GLY A 24 -20.60 16.49 21.83
CA GLY A 24 -20.38 16.46 20.38
C GLY A 24 -19.46 17.61 19.97
N ILE A 25 -18.50 17.31 19.10
CA ILE A 25 -17.55 18.31 18.59
C ILE A 25 -18.33 19.37 17.80
N PRO A 26 -18.17 20.68 18.08
CA PRO A 26 -18.92 21.72 17.39
C PRO A 26 -18.57 21.79 15.89
N PRO A 27 -19.51 22.15 15.00
CA PRO A 27 -19.32 22.11 13.55
C PRO A 27 -18.10 22.86 13.02
N CYS A 28 -17.78 24.05 13.57
CA CYS A 28 -16.57 24.79 13.19
C CYS A 28 -15.27 24.03 13.51
N ARG A 29 -15.29 23.19 14.56
CA ARG A 29 -14.14 22.38 14.95
C ARG A 29 -14.02 21.14 14.07
N VAL A 30 -15.14 20.57 13.60
CA VAL A 30 -15.15 19.52 12.56
C VAL A 30 -14.54 20.04 11.26
N LEU A 31 -14.99 21.19 10.75
CA LEU A 31 -14.43 21.81 9.53
C LEU A 31 -12.93 22.16 9.67
N ALA A 32 -12.50 22.60 10.87
CA ALA A 32 -11.10 22.89 11.12
C ALA A 32 -10.22 21.62 11.18
N LEU A 33 -10.76 20.51 11.72
CA LEU A 33 -10.11 19.20 11.75
C LEU A 33 -10.00 18.61 10.34
N GLU A 34 -11.08 18.67 9.56
CA GLU A 34 -11.06 18.28 8.14
C GLU A 34 -10.02 19.09 7.35
N GLY A 35 -9.94 20.41 7.59
CA GLY A 35 -8.90 21.25 7.00
C GLY A 35 -7.48 20.88 7.45
N SER A 36 -7.31 20.31 8.65
CA SER A 36 -6.02 19.84 9.15
C SER A 36 -5.58 18.56 8.45
N PHE A 37 -6.49 17.59 8.30
CA PHE A 37 -6.22 16.33 7.61
C PHE A 37 -5.86 16.53 6.14
N VAL A 38 -6.56 17.43 5.45
CA VAL A 38 -6.23 17.78 4.06
C VAL A 38 -4.83 18.39 3.95
N ARG A 39 -4.41 19.24 4.90
CA ARG A 39 -3.05 19.80 4.90
C ARG A 39 -2.00 18.72 5.18
N ALA A 40 -2.24 17.86 6.16
CA ALA A 40 -1.34 16.75 6.48
C ALA A 40 -1.19 15.80 5.27
N ALA A 41 -2.30 15.43 4.63
CA ALA A 41 -2.30 14.58 3.45
C ALA A 41 -1.48 15.17 2.30
N ARG A 42 -1.62 16.47 2.02
CA ARG A 42 -0.83 17.16 0.98
C ARG A 42 0.66 17.19 1.30
N GLU A 43 1.01 17.46 2.56
CA GLU A 43 2.42 17.49 3.00
C GLU A 43 3.04 16.09 2.91
N ILE A 44 2.35 15.06 3.41
CA ILE A 44 2.77 13.65 3.31
C ILE A 44 2.88 13.23 1.84
N GLN A 45 1.90 13.57 1.01
CA GLN A 45 1.94 13.26 -0.43
C GLN A 45 3.19 13.84 -1.09
N SER A 46 3.52 15.11 -0.79
CA SER A 46 4.71 15.75 -1.36
C SER A 46 6.02 15.09 -0.91
N ILE A 47 6.05 14.50 0.30
CA ILE A 47 7.21 13.81 0.83
C ILE A 47 7.44 12.47 0.13
N ILE A 48 6.37 11.68 -0.06
CA ILE A 48 6.47 10.33 -0.63
C ILE A 48 6.58 10.32 -2.16
N GLN A 49 6.18 11.42 -2.82
CA GLN A 49 6.28 11.59 -4.28
C GLN A 49 7.57 12.29 -4.73
N GLN A 50 8.57 12.39 -3.87
CA GLN A 50 9.92 12.71 -4.31
C GLN A 50 10.42 11.60 -5.25
N ASP A 51 11.08 11.95 -6.34
CA ASP A 51 11.51 10.99 -7.38
C ASP A 51 13.02 11.13 -7.65
N PRO A 52 13.89 10.81 -6.66
CA PRO A 52 15.33 10.87 -6.86
C PRO A 52 15.86 9.78 -7.80
N GLY A 53 15.07 8.74 -8.07
CA GLY A 53 15.35 7.70 -9.06
C GLY A 53 15.06 8.12 -10.50
N ASP A 54 14.45 9.30 -10.71
CA ASP A 54 14.04 9.84 -12.02
C ASP A 54 13.16 8.87 -12.83
N ARG A 55 12.23 8.21 -12.15
CA ARG A 55 11.23 7.28 -12.75
C ARG A 55 10.13 8.01 -13.52
N GLY A 56 10.14 9.35 -13.47
CA GLY A 56 9.16 10.18 -14.16
C GLY A 56 7.81 10.20 -13.46
N LEU A 57 7.78 9.96 -12.14
CA LEU A 57 6.58 9.85 -11.30
C LEU A 57 5.60 11.00 -11.55
N ALA A 58 6.10 12.24 -11.64
CA ALA A 58 5.29 13.43 -11.87
C ALA A 58 4.49 13.42 -13.18
N ARG A 59 4.82 12.54 -14.13
CA ARG A 59 4.13 12.41 -15.43
C ARG A 59 2.91 11.49 -15.38
N TRP A 60 2.81 10.62 -14.38
CA TRP A 60 1.79 9.58 -14.34
C TRP A 60 1.11 9.42 -12.97
N ALA A 61 1.72 9.90 -11.90
CA ALA A 61 1.15 9.84 -10.56
C ALA A 61 -0.19 10.58 -10.48
N ILE A 62 -1.14 9.95 -9.79
CA ILE A 62 -2.42 10.57 -9.46
C ILE A 62 -2.42 11.14 -8.03
N GLY A 63 -3.23 12.17 -7.83
CA GLY A 63 -3.32 12.94 -6.59
C GLY A 63 -4.44 12.50 -5.66
N GLU A 64 -4.39 12.98 -4.41
CA GLU A 64 -5.53 13.04 -3.49
C GLU A 64 -6.11 11.66 -3.05
N GLN A 65 -5.37 10.57 -3.23
CA GLN A 65 -5.80 9.21 -2.84
C GLN A 65 -5.50 8.88 -1.37
N LEU A 66 -4.49 9.51 -0.76
CA LEU A 66 -4.02 9.17 0.59
C LEU A 66 -5.08 9.40 1.67
N LEU A 67 -5.74 10.57 1.68
CA LEU A 67 -6.69 10.91 2.73
C LEU A 67 -7.91 9.98 2.77
N PRO A 68 -8.62 9.72 1.65
CA PRO A 68 -9.73 8.79 1.69
C PRO A 68 -9.27 7.36 2.05
N ALA A 69 -8.09 6.92 1.58
CA ALA A 69 -7.51 5.62 1.95
C ALA A 69 -7.21 5.49 3.45
N ALA A 70 -6.51 6.47 4.05
CA ALA A 70 -6.22 6.47 5.49
C ALA A 70 -7.51 6.56 6.33
N THR A 71 -8.50 7.32 5.85
CA THR A 71 -9.79 7.46 6.52
C THR A 71 -10.56 6.14 6.49
N SER A 72 -10.61 5.45 5.35
CA SER A 72 -11.27 4.13 5.27
C SER A 72 -10.57 3.11 6.17
N LEU A 73 -9.24 3.10 6.14
CA LEU A 73 -8.44 2.22 6.98
C LEU A 73 -8.72 2.45 8.46
N SER A 74 -8.92 3.68 8.94
CA SER A 74 -9.21 3.97 10.35
C SER A 74 -10.43 3.24 10.94
N ALA A 75 -11.31 2.71 10.08
CA ALA A 75 -12.47 1.91 10.45
C ALA A 75 -12.40 0.44 9.96
N ALA A 76 -11.20 -0.06 9.64
CA ALA A 76 -11.04 -1.43 9.14
C ALA A 76 -11.42 -2.48 10.19
N GLY A 77 -12.03 -3.59 9.74
CA GLY A 77 -12.33 -4.76 10.56
C GLY A 77 -11.20 -5.79 10.56
N HIS A 78 -10.63 -6.05 9.39
CA HIS A 78 -9.42 -6.86 9.16
C HIS A 78 -8.81 -6.41 7.83
N CYS A 79 -7.48 -6.30 7.80
CA CYS A 79 -6.71 -5.86 6.64
C CYS A 79 -5.83 -7.01 6.13
N LEU A 80 -5.97 -7.35 4.85
CA LEU A 80 -4.97 -8.10 4.13
C LEU A 80 -3.93 -7.15 3.55
N ILE A 81 -2.65 -7.51 3.63
CA ILE A 81 -1.57 -6.78 2.97
C ILE A 81 -0.74 -7.78 2.17
N CYS A 82 -0.59 -7.61 0.86
CA CYS A 82 0.33 -8.42 0.07
C CYS A 82 1.56 -7.63 -0.40
N THR A 83 2.71 -8.30 -0.42
CA THR A 83 4.00 -7.70 -0.83
C THR A 83 4.96 -8.76 -1.34
N GLY A 84 5.99 -8.30 -2.03
CA GLY A 84 7.08 -9.11 -2.57
C GLY A 84 7.16 -8.97 -4.08
N PHE A 85 8.32 -8.52 -4.55
CA PHE A 85 8.67 -8.39 -5.96
C PHE A 85 9.93 -9.21 -6.23
N PHE A 86 9.79 -10.26 -7.06
CA PHE A 86 10.87 -11.22 -7.30
C PHE A 86 11.91 -10.69 -8.28
N ILE A 87 13.19 -10.86 -7.95
CA ILE A 87 14.34 -10.50 -8.79
C ILE A 87 14.97 -11.77 -9.39
N PRO A 88 14.71 -12.11 -10.68
CA PRO A 88 15.13 -13.38 -11.26
C PRO A 88 16.63 -13.64 -11.21
N THR A 89 17.46 -12.59 -11.36
CA THR A 89 18.92 -12.72 -11.33
C THR A 89 19.47 -13.03 -9.94
N ALA A 90 18.71 -12.74 -8.88
CA ALA A 90 19.08 -13.00 -7.49
C ALA A 90 18.36 -14.22 -6.89
N GLY A 91 17.20 -14.60 -7.45
CA GLY A 91 16.40 -15.73 -6.97
C GLY A 91 15.64 -15.47 -5.67
N VAL A 92 15.44 -14.20 -5.31
CA VAL A 92 14.82 -13.72 -4.07
C VAL A 92 14.05 -12.42 -4.33
N ILE A 93 13.28 -11.93 -3.35
CA ILE A 93 12.59 -10.65 -3.45
C ILE A 93 13.50 -9.44 -3.22
N GLU A 94 13.06 -8.29 -3.72
CA GLU A 94 13.74 -7.02 -3.50
C GLU A 94 13.46 -6.37 -2.13
N THR A 95 14.16 -5.26 -1.86
CA THR A 95 14.08 -4.46 -0.64
C THR A 95 12.95 -3.42 -0.64
N ASP A 96 12.35 -3.09 -1.79
CA ASP A 96 11.13 -2.29 -1.84
C ASP A 96 9.88 -3.16 -1.64
N GLY A 97 8.94 -2.69 -0.82
CA GLY A 97 7.75 -3.42 -0.40
C GLY A 97 7.78 -3.91 1.06
N PRO A 98 8.74 -4.78 1.46
CA PRO A 98 8.74 -5.38 2.79
C PRO A 98 8.80 -4.37 3.95
N PRO A 99 9.74 -3.40 3.98
CA PRO A 99 9.76 -2.40 5.05
C PRO A 99 8.45 -1.60 5.16
N GLY A 100 7.89 -1.18 4.02
CA GLY A 100 6.61 -0.49 3.91
C GLY A 100 5.47 -1.29 4.51
N THR A 101 5.40 -2.57 4.13
CA THR A 101 4.40 -3.52 4.63
C THR A 101 4.49 -3.69 6.15
N ILE A 102 5.70 -3.86 6.69
CA ILE A 102 5.91 -4.03 8.14
C ILE A 102 5.50 -2.77 8.91
N VAL A 103 5.88 -1.58 8.44
CA VAL A 103 5.47 -0.31 9.05
C VAL A 103 3.96 -0.14 9.03
N LEU A 104 3.32 -0.41 7.88
CA LEU A 104 1.88 -0.27 7.75
C LEU A 104 1.12 -1.28 8.63
N ALA A 105 1.56 -2.54 8.64
CA ALA A 105 0.99 -3.58 9.50
C ALA A 105 1.06 -3.19 10.98
N GLN A 106 2.20 -2.67 11.44
CA GLN A 106 2.35 -2.20 12.82
C GLN A 106 1.44 -1.02 13.14
N ALA A 107 1.31 -0.05 12.21
CA ALA A 107 0.42 1.09 12.42
C ALA A 107 -1.06 0.66 12.53
N LEU A 108 -1.50 -0.29 11.70
CA LEU A 108 -2.85 -0.86 11.74
C LEU A 108 -3.09 -1.66 13.03
N LEU A 109 -2.15 -2.53 13.43
CA LEU A 109 -2.25 -3.25 14.70
C LEU A 109 -2.32 -2.29 15.88
N ALA A 110 -1.49 -1.24 15.88
CA ALA A 110 -1.51 -0.21 16.90
C ALA A 110 -2.83 0.57 16.94
N SER A 111 -3.55 0.72 15.82
CA SER A 111 -4.90 1.28 15.74
C SER A 111 -6.02 0.27 16.06
N ASN A 112 -5.67 -0.95 16.51
CA ASN A 112 -6.56 -2.08 16.83
C ASN A 112 -7.21 -2.73 15.60
N GLN A 113 -6.50 -2.74 14.47
CA GLN A 113 -6.96 -3.36 13.23
C GLN A 113 -6.16 -4.64 13.02
N PRO A 114 -6.82 -5.82 13.05
CA PRO A 114 -6.19 -7.09 12.72
C PRO A 114 -5.57 -7.07 11.32
N VAL A 115 -4.39 -7.65 11.18
CA VAL A 115 -3.64 -7.72 9.93
C VAL A 115 -3.17 -9.14 9.65
N THR A 116 -3.37 -9.59 8.40
CA THR A 116 -2.69 -10.76 7.85
C THR A 116 -1.89 -10.32 6.61
N ILE A 117 -0.60 -10.65 6.60
CA ILE A 117 0.33 -10.38 5.51
C ILE A 117 0.37 -11.61 4.60
N LEU A 118 0.27 -11.38 3.30
CA LEU A 118 0.33 -12.40 2.25
C LEU A 118 1.60 -12.19 1.43
N THR A 119 2.37 -13.24 1.19
CA THR A 119 3.56 -13.16 0.34
C THR A 119 3.83 -14.47 -0.37
N ASP A 120 4.86 -14.53 -1.21
CA ASP A 120 5.30 -15.76 -1.84
C ASP A 120 6.12 -16.60 -0.85
N ARG A 121 6.14 -17.93 -1.04
CA ARG A 121 6.88 -18.86 -0.18
C ARG A 121 8.36 -18.53 -0.08
N HIS A 122 8.96 -18.11 -1.20
CA HIS A 122 10.38 -17.73 -1.24
C HIS A 122 10.68 -16.38 -0.55
N ALA A 123 9.66 -15.59 -0.23
CA ALA A 123 9.78 -14.31 0.47
C ALA A 123 9.54 -14.43 1.98
N GLU A 124 8.96 -15.53 2.46
CA GLU A 124 8.50 -15.69 3.85
C GLU A 124 9.60 -15.39 4.88
N GLU A 125 10.79 -15.98 4.73
CA GLU A 125 11.89 -15.79 5.68
C GLU A 125 12.38 -14.33 5.73
N ILE A 126 12.34 -13.63 4.59
CA ILE A 126 12.73 -12.22 4.48
C ILE A 126 11.70 -11.34 5.19
N ILE A 127 10.41 -11.55 4.93
CA ILE A 127 9.33 -10.79 5.60
C ILE A 127 9.35 -11.06 7.11
N GLN A 128 9.47 -12.33 7.52
CA GLN A 128 9.50 -12.74 8.92
C GLN A 128 10.67 -12.09 9.67
N ALA A 129 11.87 -12.07 9.07
CA ALA A 129 13.04 -11.44 9.69
C ALA A 129 12.81 -9.95 10.00
N GLY A 130 12.09 -9.23 9.13
CA GLY A 130 11.70 -7.84 9.38
C GLY A 130 10.61 -7.70 10.46
N LEU A 131 9.61 -8.59 10.48
CA LEU A 131 8.56 -8.61 11.51
C LEU A 131 9.14 -8.85 12.91
N ASP A 132 10.15 -9.71 13.03
CA ASP A 132 10.83 -10.05 14.29
C ASP A 132 11.56 -8.85 14.91
N ILE A 133 12.02 -7.87 14.11
CA ILE A 133 12.70 -6.66 14.64
C ILE A 133 11.78 -5.82 15.53
N VAL A 134 10.47 -5.91 15.31
CA VAL A 134 9.45 -5.10 15.98
C VAL A 134 8.41 -5.94 16.72
N ASP A 135 8.66 -7.24 16.91
CA ASP A 135 7.74 -8.19 17.54
C ASP A 135 6.31 -8.08 16.96
N CYS A 136 6.20 -7.98 15.62
CA CYS A 136 4.91 -7.77 14.96
C CYS A 136 3.99 -8.98 15.14
N SER A 137 2.75 -8.74 15.59
CA SER A 137 1.76 -9.81 15.79
C SER A 137 0.86 -10.06 14.58
N ALA A 138 1.18 -9.49 13.42
CA ALA A 138 0.47 -9.79 12.18
C ALA A 138 0.68 -11.27 11.82
N GLU A 139 -0.37 -11.94 11.35
CA GLU A 139 -0.24 -13.27 10.78
C GLU A 139 0.49 -13.18 9.44
N LEU A 140 1.41 -14.10 9.16
CA LEU A 140 2.10 -14.20 7.88
C LEU A 140 1.68 -15.50 7.19
N LEU A 141 1.06 -15.38 6.02
CA LEU A 141 0.70 -16.49 5.16
C LEU A 141 1.49 -16.39 3.86
N ALA A 142 2.27 -17.42 3.55
CA ALA A 142 3.02 -17.46 2.30
C ALA A 142 2.58 -18.62 1.38
N PHE A 143 2.51 -18.33 0.09
CA PHE A 143 1.94 -19.23 -0.92
C PHE A 143 2.96 -19.53 -2.02
N SER A 144 2.85 -20.69 -2.65
CA SER A 144 3.67 -21.07 -3.80
C SER A 144 2.96 -20.71 -5.11
N GLU A 145 3.71 -20.64 -6.21
CA GLU A 145 3.28 -20.21 -7.54
C GLU A 145 2.15 -21.08 -8.11
N GLY A 146 2.18 -22.38 -7.77
CA GLY A 146 1.17 -23.36 -8.17
C GLY A 146 -0.02 -23.51 -7.22
N ASP A 147 -0.05 -22.78 -6.10
CA ASP A 147 -1.10 -22.96 -5.11
C ASP A 147 -2.46 -22.52 -5.63
N ARG A 148 -3.49 -23.26 -5.22
CA ARG A 148 -4.88 -22.86 -5.43
C ARG A 148 -5.38 -22.21 -4.15
N ILE A 149 -5.42 -20.89 -4.15
CA ILE A 149 -5.91 -20.11 -3.01
C ILE A 149 -7.43 -19.98 -3.17
N ASP A 150 -8.20 -20.58 -2.26
CA ASP A 150 -9.63 -20.31 -2.19
C ASP A 150 -9.83 -18.93 -1.55
N TYR A 151 -10.65 -18.10 -2.19
CA TYR A 151 -10.96 -16.77 -1.69
C TYR A 151 -11.53 -16.82 -0.27
N ALA A 152 -12.35 -17.82 0.03
CA ALA A 152 -12.99 -17.96 1.34
C ALA A 152 -12.01 -18.37 2.47
N ASP A 153 -10.84 -18.94 2.13
CA ASP A 153 -9.84 -19.34 3.11
C ASP A 153 -9.03 -18.15 3.63
N VAL A 154 -8.92 -17.08 2.83
CA VAL A 154 -8.12 -15.89 3.16
C VAL A 154 -9.01 -14.68 3.45
N VAL A 155 -10.06 -14.48 2.65
CA VAL A 155 -10.98 -13.36 2.80
C VAL A 155 -12.22 -13.79 3.58
N THR A 156 -12.27 -13.37 4.82
CA THR A 156 -13.39 -13.64 5.74
C THR A 156 -14.44 -12.53 5.70
N LEU A 157 -15.57 -12.77 6.38
CA LEU A 157 -16.65 -11.78 6.60
C LEU A 157 -16.15 -10.48 7.26
N HIS A 158 -15.02 -10.54 7.96
CA HIS A 158 -14.41 -9.42 8.67
C HIS A 158 -13.38 -8.67 7.83
N THR A 159 -12.98 -9.22 6.68
CA THR A 159 -11.96 -8.64 5.81
C THR A 159 -12.55 -7.47 5.04
N THR A 160 -12.23 -6.26 5.48
CA THR A 160 -12.78 -5.04 4.88
C THR A 160 -11.78 -4.33 3.97
N HIS A 161 -10.50 -4.65 4.03
CA HIS A 161 -9.47 -4.02 3.22
C HIS A 161 -8.47 -5.03 2.67
N PHE A 162 -7.97 -4.76 1.46
CA PHE A 162 -6.84 -5.46 0.86
C PHE A 162 -5.87 -4.43 0.26
N VAL A 163 -4.66 -4.37 0.82
CA VAL A 163 -3.57 -3.50 0.39
C VAL A 163 -2.53 -4.32 -0.38
N ALA A 164 -2.09 -3.84 -1.54
CA ALA A 164 -0.92 -4.36 -2.25
C ALA A 164 0.21 -3.32 -2.15
N VAL A 165 1.40 -3.76 -1.73
CA VAL A 165 2.58 -2.91 -1.58
C VAL A 165 3.74 -3.55 -2.34
N GLU A 166 4.17 -2.92 -3.44
CA GLU A 166 5.24 -3.45 -4.30
C GLU A 166 5.04 -4.93 -4.64
N ARG A 167 3.81 -5.24 -5.07
CA ARG A 167 3.44 -6.57 -5.53
C ARG A 167 3.28 -6.50 -7.05
N PRO A 168 3.93 -7.34 -7.87
CA PRO A 168 3.68 -7.33 -9.30
C PRO A 168 2.21 -7.57 -9.64
N GLY A 169 1.67 -6.81 -10.59
CA GLY A 169 0.32 -7.00 -11.14
C GLY A 169 0.35 -7.44 -12.60
N PRO A 170 -0.72 -8.09 -13.10
CA PRO A 170 -0.75 -8.58 -14.47
C PRO A 170 -0.97 -7.42 -15.44
N ALA A 171 -0.23 -7.40 -16.54
CA ALA A 171 -0.45 -6.52 -17.67
C ALA A 171 -1.59 -7.03 -18.57
N ALA A 172 -1.89 -6.32 -19.66
CA ALA A 172 -3.03 -6.60 -20.53
C ALA A 172 -2.98 -7.97 -21.24
N ASP A 173 -1.80 -8.58 -21.35
CA ASP A 173 -1.59 -9.92 -21.90
C ASP A 173 -1.60 -11.02 -20.81
N GLY A 174 -1.80 -10.65 -19.54
CA GLY A 174 -1.87 -11.55 -18.40
C GLY A 174 -0.51 -11.92 -17.80
N PHE A 175 0.60 -11.37 -18.30
CA PHE A 175 1.93 -11.56 -17.72
C PHE A 175 2.28 -10.47 -16.71
N HIS A 176 3.24 -10.76 -15.84
CA HIS A 176 3.82 -9.82 -14.89
C HIS A 176 5.21 -9.45 -15.38
N TYR A 177 5.52 -8.16 -15.38
CA TYR A 177 6.78 -7.64 -15.90
C TYR A 177 7.56 -6.94 -14.79
N ASN A 178 8.88 -7.13 -14.75
CA ASN A 178 9.76 -6.29 -13.94
C ASN A 178 10.09 -4.98 -14.67
N PHE A 179 10.80 -4.05 -14.02
CA PHE A 179 11.16 -2.75 -14.61
C PHE A 179 12.00 -2.83 -15.90
N LYS A 180 12.62 -3.98 -16.20
CA LYS A 180 13.36 -4.25 -17.45
C LYS A 180 12.47 -4.79 -18.57
N GLY A 181 11.19 -5.05 -18.30
CA GLY A 181 10.26 -5.68 -19.23
C GLY A 181 10.44 -7.21 -19.34
N GLU A 182 11.09 -7.84 -18.36
CA GLU A 182 11.22 -9.30 -18.30
C GLU A 182 10.00 -9.92 -17.62
N ILE A 183 9.51 -11.04 -18.14
CA ILE A 183 8.36 -11.76 -17.56
C ILE A 183 8.79 -12.46 -16.28
N ILE A 184 8.04 -12.24 -15.20
CA ILE A 184 8.28 -12.84 -13.88
C ILE A 184 7.11 -13.69 -13.36
N THR A 185 6.05 -13.89 -14.16
CA THR A 185 4.81 -14.59 -13.75
C THR A 185 5.05 -15.97 -13.12
N GLU A 186 6.05 -16.71 -13.59
CA GLU A 186 6.31 -18.09 -13.13
C GLU A 186 6.83 -18.16 -11.69
N TYR A 187 7.22 -17.02 -11.10
CA TYR A 187 7.73 -16.91 -9.73
C TYR A 187 6.68 -16.37 -8.75
N LEU A 188 5.45 -16.12 -9.19
CA LEU A 188 4.45 -15.43 -8.38
C LEU A 188 3.34 -16.38 -7.94
N ALA A 189 3.09 -16.45 -6.63
CA ALA A 189 1.85 -16.93 -6.08
C ALA A 189 0.67 -16.10 -6.63
N PRO A 190 -0.51 -16.72 -6.85
CA PRO A 190 -1.65 -16.08 -7.51
C PRO A 190 -2.44 -15.12 -6.59
N LEU A 191 -1.72 -14.24 -5.87
CA LEU A 191 -2.27 -13.22 -4.97
C LEU A 191 -2.97 -12.09 -5.74
N ASP A 192 -2.56 -11.85 -6.99
CA ASP A 192 -3.22 -10.93 -7.93
C ASP A 192 -4.69 -11.31 -8.17
N ARG A 193 -4.98 -12.61 -8.28
CA ARG A 193 -6.35 -13.13 -8.43
C ARG A 193 -7.19 -12.87 -7.19
N LEU A 194 -6.60 -13.03 -6.01
CA LEU A 194 -7.27 -12.74 -4.75
C LEU A 194 -7.64 -11.25 -4.67
N PHE A 195 -6.68 -10.38 -5.00
CA PHE A 195 -6.89 -8.93 -5.01
C PHE A 195 -7.94 -8.52 -6.04
N ALA A 196 -7.86 -9.02 -7.27
CA ALA A 196 -8.83 -8.72 -8.33
C ALA A 196 -10.25 -9.18 -7.96
N ALA A 197 -10.40 -10.31 -7.26
CA ALA A 197 -11.68 -10.75 -6.73
C ALA A 197 -12.21 -9.79 -5.64
N SER A 198 -11.33 -9.22 -4.81
CA SER A 198 -11.70 -8.20 -3.81
C SER A 198 -12.13 -6.88 -4.43
N VAL A 199 -11.57 -6.46 -5.57
CA VAL A 199 -12.03 -5.27 -6.33
C VAL A 199 -13.51 -5.39 -6.73
N SER A 200 -13.97 -6.60 -7.08
CA SER A 200 -15.38 -6.86 -7.40
C SER A 200 -16.22 -7.21 -6.15
N GLY A 201 -15.59 -7.24 -4.98
CA GLY A 201 -16.16 -7.70 -3.73
C GLY A 201 -16.59 -6.58 -2.79
N ALA A 202 -16.60 -6.88 -1.49
CA ALA A 202 -16.99 -5.94 -0.44
C ALA A 202 -15.80 -5.25 0.25
N SER A 203 -14.57 -5.62 -0.10
CA SER A 203 -13.35 -5.08 0.50
C SER A 203 -12.89 -3.84 -0.26
N VAL A 204 -12.44 -2.82 0.47
CA VAL A 204 -11.76 -1.66 -0.11
C VAL A 204 -10.35 -2.07 -0.53
N THR A 205 -9.98 -1.76 -1.76
CA THR A 205 -8.70 -2.14 -2.35
C THR A 205 -7.75 -0.95 -2.45
N ILE A 206 -6.50 -1.15 -2.07
CA ILE A 206 -5.46 -0.12 -2.09
C ILE A 206 -4.23 -0.68 -2.81
N GLY A 207 -3.82 -0.05 -3.91
CA GLY A 207 -2.55 -0.35 -4.59
C GLY A 207 -1.50 0.69 -4.24
N ILE A 208 -0.29 0.25 -3.91
CA ILE A 208 0.87 1.12 -3.66
C ILE A 208 2.00 0.64 -4.58
N GLY A 209 2.46 1.55 -5.45
CA GLY A 209 3.43 1.27 -6.51
C GLY A 209 4.25 2.50 -6.90
N ASP A 210 5.40 2.26 -7.53
CA ASP A 210 6.34 3.29 -7.98
C ASP A 210 6.74 3.21 -9.47
N GLY A 211 6.34 2.14 -10.16
CA GLY A 211 6.62 1.88 -11.58
C GLY A 211 5.36 1.75 -12.45
N GLY A 212 4.21 1.42 -11.86
CA GLY A 212 2.92 1.24 -12.54
C GLY A 212 2.63 -0.18 -13.01
N ASN A 213 3.58 -1.11 -12.86
CA ASN A 213 3.45 -2.55 -13.08
C ASN A 213 3.01 -3.30 -11.79
N GLU A 214 2.79 -2.59 -10.69
CA GLU A 214 2.37 -3.15 -9.41
C GLU A 214 0.84 -3.35 -9.35
N LEU A 215 0.43 -4.32 -8.55
CA LEU A 215 -0.94 -4.72 -8.32
C LEU A 215 -1.75 -3.56 -7.72
N GLY A 216 -2.90 -3.27 -8.33
CA GLY A 216 -3.75 -2.14 -7.95
C GLY A 216 -3.43 -0.82 -8.67
N MET A 217 -2.40 -0.79 -9.52
CA MET A 217 -2.01 0.41 -10.29
C MET A 217 -2.75 0.58 -11.63
N GLY A 218 -3.79 -0.22 -11.90
CA GLY A 218 -4.58 -0.13 -13.13
C GLY A 218 -5.18 1.25 -13.43
N ASN A 219 -5.36 2.09 -12.41
CA ASN A 219 -5.84 3.47 -12.54
C ASN A 219 -4.88 4.37 -13.34
N VAL A 220 -3.58 4.04 -13.36
CA VAL A 220 -2.55 4.82 -14.10
C VAL A 220 -2.05 4.12 -15.36
N ALA A 221 -2.53 2.91 -15.65
CA ALA A 221 -2.03 2.07 -16.73
C ALA A 221 -1.97 2.75 -18.11
N PRO A 222 -3.03 3.45 -18.59
CA PRO A 222 -2.97 4.12 -19.89
C PRO A 222 -1.85 5.17 -19.97
N THR A 223 -1.61 5.90 -18.88
CA THR A 223 -0.55 6.91 -18.84
C THR A 223 0.81 6.23 -18.77
N VAL A 224 0.99 5.23 -17.92
CA VAL A 224 2.26 4.49 -17.76
C VAL A 224 2.66 3.80 -19.08
N ASP A 225 1.76 3.07 -19.74
CA ASP A 225 2.07 2.42 -21.03
C ASP A 225 2.42 3.43 -22.13
N SER A 226 1.82 4.62 -22.11
CA SER A 226 2.17 5.69 -23.08
C SER A 226 3.61 6.18 -22.92
N LEU A 227 4.19 6.05 -21.73
CA LEU A 227 5.57 6.41 -21.43
C LEU A 227 6.57 5.30 -21.83
N HIS A 228 6.13 4.04 -21.82
CA HIS A 228 6.92 2.86 -22.17
C HIS A 228 6.80 2.46 -23.66
N SER A 229 6.04 3.22 -24.46
CA SER A 229 5.84 2.96 -25.89
C SER A 229 7.14 3.13 -26.71
N PRO A 230 7.44 2.25 -27.70
CA PRO A 230 6.69 1.08 -28.15
C PRO A 230 7.23 -0.24 -27.54
N GLY A 231 6.83 -0.57 -26.32
CA GLY A 231 7.08 -1.86 -25.67
C GLY A 231 5.87 -2.82 -25.70
N PRO A 232 6.04 -4.06 -25.24
CA PRO A 232 4.90 -4.90 -24.83
C PRO A 232 4.09 -4.21 -23.71
N PRO A 233 2.84 -4.65 -23.43
CA PRO A 233 2.09 -4.17 -22.28
C PRO A 233 2.94 -4.31 -21.01
N TYR A 234 3.11 -3.21 -20.27
CA TYR A 234 3.97 -3.17 -19.09
C TYR A 234 3.15 -2.90 -17.84
N ALA A 235 2.23 -1.94 -17.92
CA ALA A 235 1.45 -1.52 -16.77
C ALA A 235 0.48 -2.61 -16.32
N CYS A 236 0.30 -2.71 -14.99
CA CYS A 236 -0.71 -3.55 -14.38
C CYS A 236 -2.10 -3.06 -14.81
N VAL A 237 -3.01 -3.98 -15.14
CA VAL A 237 -4.38 -3.62 -15.56
C VAL A 237 -5.42 -3.73 -14.44
N VAL A 238 -5.04 -4.24 -13.27
CA VAL A 238 -5.95 -4.39 -12.12
C VAL A 238 -6.00 -3.07 -11.36
N PRO A 239 -7.15 -2.36 -11.33
CA PRO A 239 -7.28 -1.10 -10.60
C PRO A 239 -7.46 -1.36 -9.10
N SER A 240 -7.39 -0.28 -8.32
CA SER A 240 -7.77 -0.25 -6.91
C SER A 240 -8.72 0.92 -6.64
N ASP A 241 -9.44 0.87 -5.52
CA ASP A 241 -10.25 1.99 -5.05
C ASP A 241 -9.37 3.20 -4.74
N PHE A 242 -8.20 2.95 -4.14
CA PHE A 242 -7.19 3.97 -3.87
C PHE A 242 -5.81 3.54 -4.39
N CYS A 243 -5.35 4.19 -5.46
CA CYS A 243 -4.05 3.94 -6.08
C CYS A 243 -3.03 5.01 -5.60
N ILE A 244 -2.10 4.60 -4.73
CA ILE A 244 -1.09 5.47 -4.11
C ILE A 244 0.21 5.35 -4.91
N CYS A 245 0.53 6.40 -5.66
CA CYS A 245 1.79 6.52 -6.40
C CYS A 245 2.85 7.21 -5.52
N ALA A 246 4.02 6.59 -5.37
CA ALA A 246 5.16 7.10 -4.62
C ALA A 246 6.45 6.97 -5.44
N GLY A 247 7.54 7.61 -5.00
CA GLY A 247 8.84 7.47 -5.65
C GLY A 247 9.54 6.15 -5.33
N VAL A 248 9.15 5.53 -4.21
CA VAL A 248 9.48 4.18 -3.73
C VAL A 248 8.24 3.68 -2.99
N SER A 249 7.81 2.44 -3.20
CA SER A 249 6.56 1.92 -2.65
C SER A 249 6.54 1.82 -1.13
N ASN A 250 7.69 1.53 -0.52
CA ASN A 250 7.92 1.68 0.92
C ASN A 250 7.45 3.04 1.43
N TRP A 251 7.80 4.12 0.72
CA TRP A 251 7.43 5.48 1.12
C TRP A 251 5.93 5.69 1.01
N GLY A 252 5.30 5.10 -0.01
CA GLY A 252 3.84 5.03 -0.15
C GLY A 252 3.17 4.46 1.10
N ALA A 253 3.62 3.28 1.54
CA ALA A 253 3.11 2.62 2.73
C ALA A 253 3.39 3.41 4.02
N TYR A 254 4.59 4.00 4.16
CA TYR A 254 4.90 4.87 5.30
C TYR A 254 3.99 6.09 5.33
N GLY A 255 3.74 6.71 4.18
CA GLY A 255 2.86 7.87 4.05
C GLY A 255 1.42 7.53 4.45
N LEU A 256 0.94 6.36 4.05
CA LEU A 256 -0.38 5.86 4.46
C LEU A 256 -0.45 5.63 5.97
N ALA A 257 0.56 4.99 6.57
CA ALA A 257 0.68 4.80 8.02
C ALA A 257 0.79 6.14 8.79
N ALA A 258 1.52 7.11 8.22
CA ALA A 258 1.67 8.45 8.77
C ALA A 258 0.32 9.20 8.76
N LEU A 259 -0.43 9.13 7.66
CA LEU A 259 -1.73 9.79 7.59
C LEU A 259 -2.78 9.09 8.46
N LEU A 260 -2.73 7.76 8.57
CA LEU A 260 -3.54 7.00 9.53
C LEU A 260 -3.26 7.47 10.96
N SER A 261 -2.00 7.72 11.31
CA SER A 261 -1.62 8.29 12.62
C SER A 261 -2.30 9.63 12.88
N VAL A 262 -2.31 10.51 11.89
CA VAL A 262 -2.96 11.83 11.99
C VAL A 262 -4.48 11.69 12.14
N VAL A 263 -5.12 10.80 11.36
CA VAL A 263 -6.56 10.52 11.43
C VAL A 263 -6.94 9.94 12.80
N CYS A 264 -6.10 9.07 13.35
CA CYS A 264 -6.28 8.49 14.69
C CYS A 264 -5.82 9.41 15.83
N HIS A 265 -5.33 10.62 15.54
CA HIS A 265 -4.80 11.58 16.51
C HIS A 265 -3.73 11.02 17.45
N ARG A 266 -2.88 10.12 16.94
CA ARG A 266 -1.81 9.47 17.70
C ARG A 266 -0.72 9.02 16.74
N ASN A 267 0.54 9.25 17.09
CA ASN A 267 1.64 8.72 16.29
C ASN A 267 1.68 7.19 16.37
N LEU A 268 1.39 6.52 15.25
CA LEU A 268 1.42 5.05 15.10
C LEU A 268 2.68 4.57 14.37
N LEU A 269 3.55 5.49 13.94
CA LEU A 269 4.79 5.13 13.25
C LEU A 269 5.78 4.50 14.23
N LEU A 270 6.55 3.55 13.70
CA LEU A 270 7.74 3.04 14.37
C LEU A 270 8.80 4.14 14.51
N SER A 271 9.79 3.90 15.37
CA SER A 271 10.93 4.80 15.44
C SER A 271 11.77 4.71 14.15
N PRO A 272 12.44 5.78 13.71
CA PRO A 272 13.36 5.72 12.57
C PRO A 272 14.51 4.70 12.74
N ASP A 273 14.93 4.43 13.99
CA ASP A 273 15.92 3.38 14.29
C ASP A 273 15.36 1.98 13.99
N SER A 274 14.10 1.72 14.38
CA SER A 274 13.40 0.48 14.05
C SER A 274 13.33 0.25 12.55
N LEU A 275 13.01 1.29 11.75
CA LEU A 275 13.01 1.17 10.29
C LEU A 275 14.40 0.79 9.74
N SER A 276 15.45 1.47 10.21
CA SER A 276 16.83 1.18 9.78
C SER A 276 17.23 -0.27 10.09
N ARG A 277 16.79 -0.78 11.25
CA ARG A 277 17.02 -2.17 11.67
C ARG A 277 16.21 -3.16 10.82
N ILE A 278 14.94 -2.87 10.51
CA ILE A 278 14.13 -3.69 9.60
C ILE A 278 14.83 -3.83 8.26
N LEU A 279 15.21 -2.71 7.62
CA LEU A 279 15.86 -2.75 6.31
C LEU A 279 17.17 -3.55 6.34
N SER A 280 18.01 -3.33 7.37
CA SER A 280 19.26 -4.09 7.52
C SER A 280 19.01 -5.59 7.70
N GLU A 281 17.94 -5.95 8.41
CA GLU A 281 17.63 -7.33 8.74
C GLU A 281 17.03 -8.09 7.55
N ILE A 282 16.13 -7.49 6.77
CA ILE A 282 15.61 -8.14 5.56
C ILE A 282 16.73 -8.37 4.54
N VAL A 283 17.68 -7.43 4.42
CA VAL A 283 18.86 -7.58 3.57
C VAL A 283 19.73 -8.71 4.12
N ARG A 284 19.96 -8.80 5.44
CA ARG A 284 20.69 -9.92 6.06
C ARG A 284 20.01 -11.26 5.81
N ALA A 285 18.68 -11.29 5.77
CA ALA A 285 17.88 -12.47 5.47
C ALA A 285 17.88 -12.86 3.98
N GLY A 286 18.33 -11.97 3.10
CA GLY A 286 18.58 -12.28 1.69
C GLY A 286 17.97 -11.30 0.70
N ALA A 287 17.17 -10.31 1.13
CA ALA A 287 16.62 -9.31 0.23
C ALA A 287 17.73 -8.57 -0.54
N VAL A 288 17.44 -8.24 -1.79
CA VAL A 288 18.37 -7.53 -2.67
C VAL A 288 17.82 -6.20 -3.12
N ASP A 289 18.69 -5.29 -3.52
CA ASP A 289 18.24 -4.09 -4.22
C ASP A 289 17.59 -4.45 -5.56
N GLY A 290 16.41 -3.90 -5.83
CA GLY A 290 15.61 -4.21 -7.03
C GLY A 290 16.30 -3.87 -8.36
N ILE A 291 17.18 -2.87 -8.35
CA ILE A 291 17.86 -2.38 -9.54
C ILE A 291 19.22 -3.07 -9.72
N THR A 292 20.03 -3.17 -8.65
CA THR A 292 21.39 -3.74 -8.73
C THR A 292 21.40 -5.27 -8.60
N ALA A 293 20.32 -5.86 -8.07
CA ALA A 293 20.21 -7.27 -7.70
C ALA A 293 21.29 -7.74 -6.70
N ARG A 294 21.87 -6.82 -5.94
CA ARG A 294 22.86 -7.12 -4.90
C ARG A 294 22.23 -7.07 -3.52
N GLN A 295 22.72 -7.92 -2.63
CA GLN A 295 22.37 -7.91 -1.21
C GLN A 295 23.08 -6.74 -0.53
N GLU A 296 22.53 -5.54 -0.68
CA GLU A 296 23.04 -4.30 -0.11
C GLU A 296 21.91 -3.50 0.53
N VAL A 297 22.24 -2.68 1.53
CA VAL A 297 21.26 -1.88 2.29
C VAL A 297 20.91 -0.62 1.49
N THR A 298 20.28 -0.82 0.35
CA THR A 298 19.71 0.21 -0.52
C THR A 298 18.30 -0.21 -0.89
N VAL A 299 17.52 0.73 -1.40
CA VAL A 299 16.20 0.48 -1.98
C VAL A 299 16.21 1.20 -3.32
N ASP A 300 15.94 0.49 -4.41
CA ASP A 300 15.90 1.04 -5.77
C ASP A 300 17.17 1.78 -6.22
N ASN A 301 18.32 1.25 -5.83
CA ASN A 301 19.63 1.85 -6.01
C ASN A 301 19.74 3.25 -5.39
N LEU A 302 18.85 3.58 -4.44
CA LEU A 302 18.96 4.74 -3.59
C LEU A 302 19.71 4.38 -2.30
N PRO A 303 20.70 5.20 -1.91
CA PRO A 303 21.41 4.99 -0.66
C PRO A 303 20.47 5.04 0.55
N PRO A 304 20.77 4.32 1.65
CA PRO A 304 19.84 4.12 2.77
C PRO A 304 19.44 5.40 3.51
N TRP A 305 20.19 6.49 3.33
CA TRP A 305 19.81 7.79 3.90
C TRP A 305 18.53 8.35 3.26
N TRP A 306 18.12 7.92 2.07
CA TRP A 306 16.85 8.34 1.46
C TRP A 306 15.65 7.79 2.25
N GLU A 307 15.66 6.49 2.56
CA GLU A 307 14.66 5.86 3.45
C GLU A 307 14.56 6.61 4.79
N ASP A 308 15.70 6.85 5.45
CA ASP A 308 15.74 7.59 6.72
C ASP A 308 15.25 9.05 6.57
N HIS A 309 15.64 9.73 5.49
CA HIS A 309 15.24 11.11 5.22
C HIS A 309 13.73 11.24 5.07
N VAL A 310 13.14 10.43 4.20
CA VAL A 310 11.70 10.41 3.92
C VAL A 310 10.94 10.02 5.19
N TYR A 311 11.35 8.94 5.86
CA TYR A 311 10.66 8.47 7.05
C TYR A 311 10.69 9.48 8.20
N ARG A 312 11.83 10.14 8.45
CA ARG A 312 11.92 11.20 9.47
C ARG A 312 11.10 12.42 9.12
N ALA A 313 10.96 12.76 7.84
CA ALA A 313 10.08 13.84 7.41
C ALA A 313 8.63 13.51 7.74
N LEU A 314 8.18 12.30 7.39
CA LEU A 314 6.85 11.79 7.77
C LEU A 314 6.64 11.80 9.27
N TYR A 315 7.60 11.30 10.05
CA TYR A 315 7.52 11.25 11.51
C TYR A 315 7.32 12.64 12.13
N ARG A 316 8.10 13.65 11.69
CA ARG A 316 7.93 15.04 12.13
C ARG A 316 6.59 15.63 11.70
N THR A 317 6.11 15.31 10.50
CA THR A 317 4.79 15.74 10.03
C THR A 317 3.70 15.14 10.92
N VAL A 318 3.77 13.86 11.30
CA VAL A 318 2.81 13.25 12.24
C VAL A 318 2.84 13.97 13.60
N GLU A 319 4.02 14.22 14.17
CA GLU A 319 4.16 14.95 15.44
C GLU A 319 3.51 16.34 15.37
N LYS A 320 3.75 17.09 14.28
CA LYS A 320 3.17 18.42 14.03
C LYS A 320 1.63 18.40 13.99
N TYR A 321 1.03 17.34 13.45
CA TYR A 321 -0.43 17.26 13.26
C TYR A 321 -1.16 16.49 14.38
N CYS A 322 -0.43 15.76 15.22
CA CYS A 322 -0.97 15.06 16.40
C CYS A 322 -0.75 15.83 17.72
N SER A 323 0.11 16.85 17.73
CA SER A 323 0.38 17.71 18.91
C SER A 323 -0.75 18.67 19.25
#